data_AF-C3YWB6-F1
#
_entry.id   AF-C3YWB6-F1
#
_cell.length_a   1.000
_cell.length_b   1.000
_cell.length_c   1.000
_cell.angle_alpha   90.00
_cell.angle_beta   90.00
_cell.angle_gamma   90.00
#
_symmetry.space_group_name_H-M   'P 1'
#
loop_
_entity.id
_entity.type
_entity.pdbx_description
1 polymer ?
#
loop_
_entity_poly.entity_id
_entity_poly.type
_entity_poly.pdbx_seq_one_letter_code
_entity_poly.pdbx_strand_id
1 'polypeptide(L)'
;VHRDIAARNILICGKGTAKIADFGLARDTYASVCVFIQGNDLLPLKWMAPESLKNEAKFTDKSDVWSFGVLLWEVAQLGRTPYPGMDGADRIYDALYNHFRLPMPRLCTEERYKLMLQCWKFNEMTRP
;
A
#
# COMPACT_ATOMS: atom_id res chain seq x y z
N VAL A 1 -8.93 -9.17 -3.19
CA VAL A 1 -8.11 -8.09 -2.57
C VAL A 1 -7.16 -8.72 -1.57
N HIS A 2 -5.89 -8.37 -1.60
CA HIS A 2 -4.85 -8.90 -0.71
C HIS A 2 -4.80 -8.17 0.64
N ARG A 3 -4.96 -6.83 0.65
CA ARG A 3 -4.98 -5.97 1.85
C ARG A 3 -3.66 -5.85 2.62
N ASP A 4 -2.62 -6.56 2.20
CA ASP A 4 -1.27 -6.49 2.80
C ASP A 4 -0.16 -6.67 1.76
N ILE A 5 -0.23 -5.91 0.67
CA ILE A 5 0.87 -5.86 -0.30
C ILE A 5 2.00 -5.02 0.30
N ALA A 6 3.10 -5.68 0.64
CA ALA A 6 4.31 -5.07 1.21
C ALA A 6 5.55 -5.92 0.87
N ALA A 7 6.75 -5.35 0.93
CA ALA A 7 7.98 -6.07 0.59
C ALA A 7 8.18 -7.35 1.42
N ARG A 8 7.80 -7.33 2.71
CA ARG A 8 7.85 -8.50 3.61
C ARG A 8 6.98 -9.69 3.15
N ASN A 9 5.96 -9.44 2.32
CA ASN A 9 5.03 -10.43 1.80
C ASN A 9 5.37 -10.84 0.36
N ILE A 10 6.54 -10.45 -0.15
CA ILE A 10 7.07 -10.89 -1.44
C ILE A 10 8.25 -11.85 -1.19
N LEU A 11 8.08 -13.11 -1.57
CA LEU A 11 9.10 -14.14 -1.45
C LEU A 11 9.94 -14.19 -2.73
N ILE A 12 11.26 -14.24 -2.59
CA ILE A 12 12.19 -14.45 -3.70
C ILE A 12 12.58 -15.92 -3.75
N CYS A 13 12.17 -16.59 -4.83
CA CYS A 13 12.49 -17.99 -5.10
C CYS A 13 13.75 -18.12 -5.98
N GLY A 14 14.10 -19.36 -6.30
CA GLY A 14 15.20 -19.67 -7.21
C GLY A 14 15.11 -18.89 -8.53
N LYS A 15 16.27 -18.50 -9.06
CA LYS A 15 16.42 -17.67 -10.28
C LYS A 15 15.81 -16.25 -10.15
N GLY A 16 15.65 -15.73 -8.94
CA GLY A 16 15.18 -14.36 -8.72
C GLY A 16 13.69 -14.16 -9.01
N THR A 17 12.89 -15.24 -9.03
CA THR A 17 11.44 -15.15 -9.24
C THR A 17 10.76 -14.65 -7.98
N ALA A 18 10.07 -13.51 -8.06
CA ALA A 18 9.24 -12.98 -6.98
C ALA A 18 7.84 -13.63 -6.96
N LYS A 19 7.34 -13.96 -5.77
CA LYS A 19 6.00 -14.49 -5.54
C LYS A 19 5.33 -13.76 -4.38
N ILE A 20 4.06 -13.40 -4.56
CA ILE A 20 3.23 -12.84 -3.50
C ILE A 20 2.88 -13.95 -2.50
N ALA A 21 2.96 -13.65 -1.21
CA ALA A 21 2.67 -14.55 -0.11
C ALA A 21 1.84 -13.85 0.97
N ASP A 22 1.50 -14.59 2.03
CA ASP A 22 0.69 -14.13 3.17
C ASP A 22 -0.72 -13.63 2.81
N PHE A 23 -1.58 -14.60 2.53
CA PHE A 23 -3.00 -14.37 2.22
C PHE A 23 -3.87 -14.32 3.49
N GLY A 24 -3.30 -14.17 4.69
CA GLY A 24 -4.04 -14.19 5.96
C GLY A 24 -5.12 -13.11 6.05
N LEU A 25 -4.91 -11.97 5.38
CA LEU A 25 -5.86 -10.87 5.28
C LEU A 25 -6.65 -10.86 3.95
N ALA A 26 -6.35 -11.75 3.01
CA ALA A 26 -6.94 -11.74 1.68
C ALA A 26 -8.43 -12.12 1.70
N ARG A 27 -9.23 -11.44 0.87
CA ARG A 27 -10.69 -11.67 0.73
C ARG A 27 -11.16 -11.55 -0.71
N ASP A 28 -12.22 -12.29 -1.03
CA ASP A 28 -12.91 -12.23 -2.33
C ASP A 28 -13.71 -10.91 -2.45
N THR A 29 -13.61 -10.26 -3.62
CA THR A 29 -14.30 -9.01 -3.95
C THR A 29 -15.82 -9.17 -4.09
N TYR A 30 -16.31 -10.38 -4.38
CA TYR A 30 -17.74 -10.64 -4.55
C TYR A 30 -18.49 -10.89 -3.23
N ALA A 31 -17.77 -11.17 -2.13
CA ALA A 31 -18.40 -11.67 -0.92
C ALA A 31 -19.08 -10.57 -0.07
N SER A 32 -18.55 -9.34 0.00
CA SER A 32 -19.24 -8.24 0.70
C SER A 32 -18.58 -6.89 0.38
N VAL A 33 -19.38 -5.94 -0.07
CA VAL A 33 -19.02 -4.51 -0.13
C VAL A 33 -18.79 -4.04 1.31
N CYS A 34 -17.58 -3.55 1.61
CA CYS A 34 -17.15 -2.97 2.90
C CYS A 34 -17.14 -3.96 4.09
N VAL A 35 -15.99 -4.58 4.34
CA VAL A 35 -15.77 -5.38 5.56
C VAL A 35 -15.06 -4.53 6.61
N PHE A 36 -15.83 -4.08 7.60
CA PHE A 36 -15.32 -3.54 8.85
C PHE A 36 -14.47 -4.61 9.56
N ILE A 37 -13.26 -4.25 9.98
CA ILE A 37 -12.44 -5.12 10.82
C ILE A 37 -12.96 -4.97 12.24
N GLN A 38 -13.72 -5.96 12.71
CA GLN A 38 -14.01 -6.11 14.13
C GLN A 38 -12.80 -6.76 14.81
N GLY A 39 -12.09 -6.01 15.65
CA GLY A 39 -11.09 -6.56 16.57
C GLY A 39 -9.64 -6.15 16.29
N ASN A 40 -8.79 -6.49 17.26
CA ASN A 40 -7.41 -6.07 17.52
C ASN A 40 -6.36 -6.47 16.47
N ASP A 41 -6.77 -6.66 15.20
CA ASP A 41 -5.87 -7.04 14.11
C ASP A 41 -4.92 -5.88 13.79
N LEU A 42 -3.61 -6.15 13.90
CA LEU A 42 -2.55 -5.19 13.59
C LEU A 42 -2.54 -4.89 12.09
N LEU A 43 -3.14 -3.76 11.71
CA LEU A 43 -3.20 -3.32 10.31
C LEU A 43 -1.87 -2.70 9.83
N PRO A 44 -1.49 -2.91 8.55
CA PRO A 44 -0.28 -2.34 7.96
C PRO A 44 -0.50 -0.88 7.54
N LEU A 45 -0.76 0.01 8.50
CA LEU A 45 -1.20 1.41 8.25
C LEU A 45 -0.35 2.17 7.23
N LYS A 46 0.97 1.95 7.21
CA LYS A 46 1.91 2.64 6.32
C LYS A 46 1.83 2.19 4.84
N TRP A 47 1.13 1.10 4.56
CA TRP A 47 0.86 0.59 3.21
C TRP A 47 -0.57 0.87 2.76
N MET A 48 -1.46 1.24 3.68
CA MET A 48 -2.88 1.42 3.40
C MET A 48 -3.18 2.67 2.57
N ALA A 49 -4.20 2.56 1.72
CA ALA A 49 -4.71 3.67 0.93
C ALA A 49 -5.52 4.66 1.80
N PRO A 50 -5.67 5.94 1.39
CA PRO A 50 -6.39 6.95 2.15
C PRO A 50 -7.83 6.55 2.49
N GLU A 51 -8.54 5.90 1.56
CA GLU A 51 -9.90 5.40 1.78
C GLU A 51 -9.96 4.29 2.84
N SER A 52 -8.91 3.46 2.93
CA SER A 52 -8.80 2.38 3.90
C SER A 52 -8.44 2.90 5.30
N LEU A 53 -7.68 4.01 5.36
CA LEU A 53 -7.31 4.70 6.61
C LEU A 53 -8.49 5.48 7.21
N LYS A 54 -9.30 6.16 6.38
CA LYS A 54 -10.39 7.03 6.84
C LYS A 54 -11.68 6.28 7.19
N ASN A 55 -12.08 5.34 6.33
CA ASN A 55 -13.39 4.68 6.43
C ASN A 55 -13.23 3.26 6.98
N GLU A 56 -12.52 3.13 8.10
CA GLU A 56 -12.32 1.89 8.88
C GLU A 56 -12.47 0.62 8.03
N ALA A 57 -11.49 0.35 7.14
CA ALA A 57 -11.44 -0.86 6.32
C ALA A 57 -12.24 -0.91 5.00
N LYS A 58 -12.36 0.20 4.24
CA LYS A 58 -12.65 0.08 2.80
C LYS A 58 -11.44 -0.49 2.06
N PHE A 59 -11.56 -1.72 1.57
CA PHE A 59 -10.52 -2.38 0.77
C PHE A 59 -11.06 -2.82 -0.58
N THR A 60 -10.33 -2.45 -1.63
CA THR A 60 -10.64 -2.70 -3.04
C THR A 60 -9.37 -3.15 -3.77
N ASP A 61 -9.49 -3.63 -5.00
CA ASP A 61 -8.33 -3.81 -5.89
C ASP A 61 -7.52 -2.50 -6.02
N LYS A 62 -8.19 -1.34 -6.06
CA LYS A 62 -7.53 -0.02 -6.11
C LYS A 62 -6.78 0.33 -4.82
N SER A 63 -7.17 -0.22 -3.68
CA SER A 63 -6.38 -0.11 -2.44
C SER A 63 -5.11 -0.99 -2.47
N ASP A 64 -5.14 -2.14 -3.15
CA ASP A 64 -3.94 -2.95 -3.40
C ASP A 64 -3.00 -2.23 -4.38
N VAL A 65 -3.53 -1.49 -5.37
CA VAL A 65 -2.72 -0.65 -6.28
C VAL A 65 -1.95 0.43 -5.52
N TRP A 66 -2.55 1.06 -4.52
CA TRP A 66 -1.84 2.00 -3.65
C TRP A 66 -0.68 1.31 -2.91
N SER A 67 -1.00 0.17 -2.28
CA SER A 67 -0.04 -0.65 -1.53
C SER A 67 1.12 -1.12 -2.42
N PHE A 68 0.84 -1.45 -3.69
CA PHE A 68 1.84 -1.76 -4.71
C PHE A 68 2.78 -0.58 -4.98
N GLY A 69 2.28 0.66 -5.03
CA GLY A 69 3.13 1.84 -5.12
C GLY A 69 4.10 1.96 -3.94
N VAL A 70 3.63 1.66 -2.72
CA VAL A 70 4.48 1.63 -1.51
C VAL A 70 5.52 0.50 -1.61
N LEU A 71 5.14 -0.69 -2.06
CA LEU A 71 6.06 -1.80 -2.33
C LEU A 71 7.18 -1.40 -3.32
N LEU A 72 6.83 -0.75 -4.43
CA LEU A 72 7.83 -0.27 -5.39
C LEU A 72 8.82 0.70 -4.73
N TRP A 73 8.32 1.58 -3.86
CA TRP A 73 9.17 2.50 -3.10
C TRP A 73 10.10 1.76 -2.13
N GLU A 74 9.60 0.76 -1.41
CA GLU A 74 10.41 -0.08 -0.51
C GLU A 74 11.55 -0.75 -1.27
N VAL A 75 11.26 -1.36 -2.43
CA VAL A 75 12.27 -2.01 -3.28
C VAL A 75 13.34 -1.02 -3.70
N ALA A 76 12.94 0.17 -4.17
CA ALA A 76 13.87 1.21 -4.61
C ALA A 76 14.65 1.87 -3.46
N GLN A 77 14.19 1.71 -2.22
CA GLN A 77 14.88 2.16 -1.00
C GLN A 77 15.63 1.04 -0.27
N LEU A 78 15.73 -0.15 -0.87
CA LEU A 78 16.39 -1.32 -0.27
C LEU A 78 15.77 -1.72 1.08
N GLY A 79 14.43 -1.72 1.16
CA GLY A 79 13.67 -2.21 2.31
C GLY A 79 13.51 -1.22 3.46
N ARG A 80 13.69 0.09 3.23
CA ARG A 80 13.40 1.11 4.26
C ARG A 80 11.91 1.16 4.59
N THR A 81 11.61 1.51 5.84
CA THR A 81 10.25 1.74 6.31
C THR A 81 9.63 2.96 5.60
N PRO A 82 8.44 2.83 4.98
CA PRO A 82 7.68 3.96 4.48
C PRO A 82 7.31 4.94 5.60
N TYR A 83 7.18 6.23 5.29
CA TYR A 83 6.73 7.27 6.25
C TYR A 83 7.46 7.22 7.61
N PRO A 84 8.80 7.36 7.64
CA PRO A 84 9.56 7.27 8.88
C PRO A 84 9.11 8.36 9.88
N GLY A 85 8.88 7.96 11.13
CA GLY A 85 8.44 8.87 12.21
C GLY A 85 6.98 9.31 12.13
N MET A 86 6.19 8.82 11.18
CA MET A 86 4.74 8.95 11.16
C MET A 86 4.09 7.66 11.64
N ASP A 87 3.46 7.72 12.81
CA ASP A 87 2.73 6.60 13.40
C ASP A 87 1.27 7.00 13.64
N GLY A 88 0.36 6.04 13.53
CA GLY A 88 -1.08 6.25 13.61
C GLY A 88 -1.74 6.54 12.26
N ALA A 89 -2.98 6.07 12.11
CA ALA A 89 -3.73 6.19 10.87
C ALA A 89 -4.03 7.66 10.52
N ASP A 90 -4.45 8.46 11.50
CA ASP A 90 -4.83 9.86 11.32
C ASP A 90 -3.67 10.71 10.80
N ARG A 91 -2.48 10.56 11.39
CA ARG A 91 -1.30 11.33 11.00
C ARG A 91 -0.87 11.02 9.57
N ILE A 92 -0.93 9.75 9.17
CA ILE A 92 -0.62 9.33 7.80
C ILE A 92 -1.70 9.86 6.86
N TYR A 93 -2.98 9.70 7.20
CA TYR A 93 -4.09 10.20 6.40
C TYR A 93 -4.00 11.71 6.18
N ASP A 94 -3.76 12.50 7.22
CA ASP A 94 -3.64 13.96 7.14
C ASP A 94 -2.50 14.38 6.22
N ALA A 95 -1.35 13.72 6.30
CA ALA A 95 -0.25 13.97 5.37
C ALA A 95 -0.68 13.69 3.91
N LEU A 96 -1.30 12.53 3.67
CA LEU A 96 -1.74 12.12 2.33
C LEU A 96 -2.84 13.03 1.75
N TYR A 97 -3.74 13.51 2.62
CA TYR A 97 -4.80 14.47 2.31
C TYR A 97 -4.21 15.82 1.92
N ASN A 98 -3.17 16.27 2.62
CA ASN A 98 -2.37 17.46 2.28
C ASN A 98 -1.35 17.19 1.14
N HIS A 99 -1.67 16.26 0.24
CA HIS A 99 -0.89 15.92 -0.96
C HIS A 99 0.54 15.43 -0.72
N PHE A 100 0.93 15.07 0.51
CA PHE A 100 2.23 14.46 0.75
C PHE A 100 2.35 13.12 0.01
N ARG A 101 3.49 12.87 -0.62
CA ARG A 101 3.86 11.58 -1.20
C ARG A 101 5.28 11.24 -0.80
N LEU A 102 5.59 9.95 -0.72
CA LEU A 102 6.95 9.51 -0.46
C LEU A 102 7.89 10.06 -1.54
N PRO A 103 9.04 10.64 -1.18
CA PRO A 103 9.94 11.24 -2.13
C PRO A 103 10.57 10.18 -3.05
N MET A 104 10.97 10.60 -4.25
CA MET A 104 11.63 9.75 -5.23
C MET A 104 12.90 9.10 -4.65
N PRO A 105 13.00 7.76 -4.60
CA PRO A 105 14.20 7.08 -4.14
C PRO A 105 15.39 7.33 -5.07
N ARG A 106 16.61 7.34 -4.50
CA ARG A 106 17.85 7.59 -5.26
C ARG A 106 18.11 6.59 -6.39
N LEU A 107 17.68 5.34 -6.22
CA LEU A 107 17.87 4.26 -7.21
C LEU A 107 16.70 4.15 -8.20
N CYS A 108 15.74 5.09 -8.15
CA CYS A 108 14.56 5.08 -8.99
C CYS A 108 14.77 5.94 -10.23
N THR A 109 14.24 5.52 -11.38
CA THR A 109 14.15 6.38 -12.57
C THR A 109 12.89 7.24 -12.51
N GLU A 110 12.86 8.36 -13.24
CA GLU A 110 11.67 9.22 -13.27
C GLU A 110 10.42 8.47 -13.75
N GLU A 111 10.56 7.57 -14.72
CA GLU A 111 9.46 6.76 -15.24
C GLU A 111 8.87 5.84 -14.18
N ARG A 112 9.73 5.17 -13.40
CA ARG A 112 9.30 4.31 -12.29
C ARG A 112 8.65 5.12 -11.17
N TYR A 113 9.16 6.33 -10.90
CA TYR A 113 8.54 7.21 -9.92
C TYR A 113 7.20 7.78 -10.40
N LYS A 114 7.05 8.09 -11.68
CA LYS A 114 5.75 8.45 -12.28
C LYS A 114 4.73 7.32 -12.10
N LEU A 115 5.13 6.07 -12.25
CA LEU A 115 4.26 4.93 -11.94
C LEU A 115 3.85 4.89 -10.46
N MET A 116 4.79 5.10 -9.52
CA MET A 116 4.45 5.21 -8.10
C MET A 116 3.42 6.32 -7.83
N LEU A 117 3.60 7.50 -8.45
CA LEU A 117 2.67 8.62 -8.33
C LEU A 117 1.28 8.30 -8.93
N GLN A 118 1.22 7.52 -10.01
CA GLN A 118 -0.06 7.05 -10.58
C GLN A 118 -0.79 6.11 -9.61
N CYS A 119 -0.07 5.20 -8.96
CA CYS A 119 -0.60 4.34 -7.90
C CYS A 119 -1.11 5.14 -6.70
N TRP A 120 -0.45 6.26 -6.36
CA TRP A 120 -0.78 7.10 -5.22
C TRP A 120 -1.73 8.26 -5.53
N LYS A 121 -2.52 8.20 -6.60
CA LYS A 121 -3.60 9.18 -6.78
C LYS A 121 -4.62 9.07 -5.65
N PHE A 122 -5.05 10.22 -5.12
CA PHE A 122 -5.97 10.26 -3.98
C PHE A 122 -7.33 9.66 -4.34
N ASN A 123 -7.88 10.01 -5.51
CA ASN A 123 -9.07 9.36 -6.06
C ASN A 123 -8.74 7.94 -6.56
N GLU A 124 -9.24 6.91 -5.87
CA GLU A 124 -9.00 5.50 -6.16
C GLU A 124 -9.35 5.11 -7.60
N MET A 125 -10.40 5.71 -8.18
CA MET A 125 -10.88 5.40 -9.52
C MET A 125 -9.92 5.86 -10.63
N THR A 126 -8.98 6.73 -10.30
CA THR A 126 -8.00 7.28 -11.25
C THR A 126 -6.65 6.57 -11.22
N ARG A 127 -6.49 5.61 -10.29
CA ARG A 127 -5.32 4.73 -10.20
C ARG A 127 -5.39 3.70 -11.33
N PRO A 128 -4.23 3.26 -11.87
CA PRO A 128 -4.18 2.24 -12.92
C PRO A 128 -4.92 0.96 -12.51
#